data_AF-A0A8S8Z604-F1
#
_entry.id   AF-A0A8S8Z604-F1
#
_cell.length_a   1.000
_cell.length_b   1.000
_cell.length_c   1.000
_cell.angle_alpha   90.00
_cell.angle_beta   90.00
_cell.angle_gamma   90.00
#
_symmetry.space_group_name_H-M   'P 1'
#
loop_
_entity.id
_entity.type
_entity.pdbx_description
1 polymer ?
#
loop_
_entity_poly.entity_id
_entity_poly.type
_entity_poly.pdbx_seq_one_letter_code
_entity_poly.pdbx_strand_id
1 'polypeptide(L)'
;MTNEDSENKSDNADRCPECGSNETESGDTHEYCSDCGKQLEPLELDPGFVPGNPNAPPGTDGGLGGVMGPTNNNFYRRLDRLHRRVTREVPDFIDGIVSELRDSGVGRIAFAAAGEIIEAADSKETLSRKRHKMRGSPGTSKEDDRLYRQRIYAAAALLLLFQYRRQESRVHLLIGEWDLNKQDLIKAKKVLWILVRSELSWLTNADEDEVRARANDIALRLTVYRDHLVSMEDRVTAFAIHGVRHRIPQADG
;
A
#
# COMPACT_ATOMS: atom_id res chain seq x y z
N MET A 1 2.66 57.34 11.67
CA MET A 1 3.25 57.43 10.32
C MET A 1 4.69 56.98 10.44
N THR A 2 4.88 55.70 10.16
CA THR A 2 6.14 54.97 10.11
C THR A 2 6.72 55.14 8.71
N ASN A 3 7.91 55.72 8.58
CA ASN A 3 8.72 55.56 7.38
C ASN A 3 9.93 54.74 7.79
N GLU A 4 9.78 53.43 7.60
CA GLU A 4 10.86 52.45 7.61
C GLU A 4 11.52 52.51 6.23
N ASP A 5 12.68 53.16 6.13
CA ASP A 5 13.56 52.97 4.98
C ASP A 5 14.36 51.68 5.23
N SER A 6 13.70 50.55 4.95
CA SER A 6 14.33 49.24 4.85
C SER A 6 15.14 49.18 3.56
N GLU A 7 16.40 49.61 3.64
CA GLU A 7 17.38 49.35 2.58
C GLU A 7 17.56 47.82 2.44
N ASN A 8 16.91 47.27 1.42
CA ASN A 8 17.12 45.91 0.91
C ASN A 8 18.60 45.75 0.51
N LYS A 9 19.40 45.24 1.43
CA LYS A 9 20.75 44.74 1.16
C LYS A 9 20.58 43.38 0.47
N SER A 10 20.38 43.41 -0.84
CA SER A 10 20.37 42.20 -1.67
C SER A 10 21.69 41.47 -1.51
N ASP A 11 21.63 40.24 -1.02
CA ASP A 11 22.75 39.34 -0.82
C ASP A 11 23.52 39.13 -2.13
N ASN A 12 24.69 39.76 -2.25
CA ASN A 12 25.68 39.50 -3.30
C ASN A 12 26.53 38.26 -2.95
N ALA A 13 25.91 37.18 -2.47
CA ALA A 13 26.64 35.95 -2.12
C ALA A 13 27.06 35.16 -3.38
N ASP A 14 26.30 35.28 -4.47
CA ASP A 14 26.48 34.46 -5.68
C ASP A 14 27.41 35.08 -6.73
N ARG A 15 28.14 36.15 -6.39
CA ARG A 15 29.08 36.80 -7.32
C ARG A 15 30.49 36.60 -6.85
N CYS A 16 31.36 36.19 -7.78
CA CYS A 16 32.77 36.08 -7.51
C CYS A 16 33.31 37.45 -7.05
N PRO A 17 33.91 37.54 -5.86
CA PRO A 17 34.37 38.80 -5.30
C PRO A 17 35.55 39.43 -6.06
N GLU A 18 36.10 38.73 -7.06
CA GLU A 18 37.26 39.18 -7.83
C GLU A 18 36.91 39.70 -9.22
N CYS A 19 36.10 38.98 -9.99
CA CYS A 19 35.67 39.41 -11.33
C CYS A 19 34.21 39.88 -11.40
N GLY A 20 33.43 39.71 -10.33
CA GLY A 20 32.01 40.06 -10.26
C GLY A 20 31.10 39.15 -11.08
N SER A 21 31.62 38.07 -11.67
CA SER A 21 30.80 37.13 -12.44
C SER A 21 30.05 36.16 -11.56
N ASN A 22 29.00 35.59 -12.13
CA ASN A 22 28.09 34.63 -11.49
C ASN A 22 28.26 33.21 -12.06
N GLU A 23 29.22 33.01 -12.96
CA GLU A 23 29.48 31.70 -13.55
C GLU A 23 30.45 30.93 -12.65
N THR A 24 30.00 29.76 -12.19
CA THR A 24 30.76 28.84 -11.34
C THR A 24 30.90 27.46 -12.00
N GLU A 25 32.01 26.80 -11.71
CA GLU A 25 32.37 25.45 -12.16
C GLU A 25 32.74 24.61 -10.94
N SER A 26 32.15 23.42 -10.82
CA SER A 26 32.42 22.51 -9.70
C SER A 26 33.73 21.74 -9.95
N GLY A 27 34.71 21.88 -9.05
CA GLY A 27 35.91 21.03 -9.06
C GLY A 27 35.78 19.82 -8.13
N ASP A 28 36.91 19.22 -7.73
CA ASP A 28 36.87 18.01 -6.89
C ASP A 28 36.60 18.28 -5.40
N THR A 29 36.85 19.51 -4.94
CA THR A 29 36.76 19.86 -3.50
C THR A 29 36.03 21.16 -3.23
N HIS A 30 36.01 22.07 -4.20
CA HIS A 30 35.42 23.40 -4.08
C HIS A 30 34.81 23.79 -5.43
N GLU A 31 33.86 24.71 -5.40
CA GLU A 31 33.42 25.44 -6.57
C GLU A 31 34.43 26.53 -6.92
N TYR A 32 34.62 26.76 -8.20
CA TYR A 32 35.50 27.77 -8.75
C TYR A 32 34.70 28.73 -9.62
N CYS A 33 35.10 29.99 -9.67
CA CYS A 33 34.56 30.92 -10.65
C CYS A 33 35.10 30.59 -12.05
N SER A 34 34.22 30.39 -13.03
CA SER A 34 34.60 29.98 -14.39
C SER A 34 35.46 31.01 -15.12
N ASP A 35 35.32 32.30 -14.78
CA ASP A 35 36.02 33.39 -15.47
C ASP A 35 37.42 33.70 -14.93
N CYS A 36 37.62 33.58 -13.61
CA CYS A 36 38.88 33.95 -12.96
C CYS A 36 39.58 32.79 -12.23
N GLY A 37 38.92 31.63 -12.12
CA GLY A 37 39.46 30.45 -11.43
C GLY A 37 39.51 30.58 -9.91
N LYS A 38 38.90 31.61 -9.33
CA LYS A 38 38.89 31.80 -7.88
C LYS A 38 38.06 30.72 -7.19
N GLN A 39 38.64 30.12 -6.17
CA GLN A 39 37.98 29.19 -5.27
C GLN A 39 36.89 29.92 -4.47
N LEU A 40 35.65 29.46 -4.58
CA LEU A 40 34.49 29.97 -3.87
C LEU A 40 34.20 29.07 -2.68
N GLU A 41 33.05 28.39 -2.67
CA GLU A 41 32.63 27.56 -1.56
C GLU A 41 33.17 26.13 -1.68
N PRO A 42 33.50 25.48 -0.55
CA PRO A 42 33.76 24.05 -0.53
C PRO A 42 32.50 23.29 -0.95
N LEU A 43 32.67 22.25 -1.75
CA LEU A 43 31.55 21.40 -2.15
C LEU A 43 30.99 20.69 -0.91
N GLU A 44 29.67 20.52 -0.89
CA GLU A 44 29.03 19.66 0.10
C GLU A 44 29.64 18.25 0.01
N LEU A 45 30.02 17.70 1.16
CA LEU A 45 30.57 16.36 1.24
C LEU A 45 29.49 15.37 0.76
N ASP A 46 29.78 14.61 -0.30
CA ASP A 46 28.96 13.47 -0.69
C ASP A 46 28.84 12.54 0.53
N PRO A 47 27.63 12.32 1.09
CA PRO A 47 27.46 11.45 2.24
C PRO A 47 27.88 10.01 1.94
N GLY A 48 28.10 9.66 0.67
CA GLY A 48 28.61 8.38 0.24
C GLY A 48 27.64 7.24 0.57
N PHE A 49 28.07 6.02 0.24
CA PHE A 49 27.31 4.82 0.59
C PHE A 49 27.52 4.49 2.07
N VAL A 50 26.74 5.10 2.95
CA VAL A 50 26.66 4.70 4.36
C VAL A 50 25.85 3.40 4.42
N PRO A 51 26.40 2.27 4.93
CA PRO A 51 25.59 1.09 5.22
C PRO A 51 24.44 1.55 6.13
N GLY A 52 23.19 1.33 5.70
CA GLY A 52 22.01 1.87 6.36
C GLY A 52 22.11 1.71 7.87
N ASN A 53 22.19 2.85 8.58
CA ASN A 53 22.22 2.86 10.04
C ASN A 53 20.99 2.07 10.52
N PRO A 54 21.16 0.99 11.29
CA PRO A 54 20.02 0.24 11.80
C PRO A 54 19.17 1.05 12.79
N ASN A 55 19.68 2.21 13.24
CA ASN A 55 18.93 3.16 14.02
C ASN A 55 18.12 4.08 13.11
N ALA A 56 16.85 4.26 13.45
CA ALA A 56 15.94 5.11 12.69
C ALA A 56 16.47 6.56 12.63
N PRO A 57 16.25 7.28 11.52
CA PRO A 57 16.58 8.69 11.41
C PRO A 57 15.94 9.51 12.54
N PRO A 58 16.58 10.62 12.97
CA PRO A 58 15.97 11.53 13.92
C PRO A 58 14.63 12.04 13.36
N GLY A 59 13.54 11.90 14.13
CA GLY A 59 12.22 12.40 13.76
C GLY A 59 11.22 11.36 13.22
N THR A 60 11.58 10.08 13.15
CA THR A 60 10.60 9.04 12.84
C THR A 60 9.69 8.75 14.03
N ASP A 61 8.40 8.65 13.75
CA ASP A 61 7.25 8.43 14.63
C ASP A 61 7.14 6.97 15.15
N GLY A 62 8.13 6.12 14.85
CA GLY A 62 8.28 4.79 15.44
C GLY A 62 8.69 4.89 16.91
N GLY A 63 7.85 4.37 17.81
CA GLY A 63 8.03 4.43 19.27
C GLY A 63 9.46 4.13 19.73
N LEU A 64 10.06 5.09 20.44
CA LEU A 64 11.41 4.99 20.98
C LEU A 64 11.38 4.18 22.28
N GLY A 65 11.94 2.97 22.26
CA GLY A 65 11.99 2.09 23.44
C GLY A 65 13.18 1.13 23.42
N GLY A 66 13.92 1.07 24.53
CA GLY A 66 14.97 0.08 24.73
C GLY A 66 14.39 -1.22 25.32
N VAL A 67 14.91 -2.37 24.89
CA VAL A 67 14.56 -3.66 25.50
C VAL A 67 15.56 -4.00 26.59
N MET A 68 15.08 -4.24 27.82
CA MET A 68 15.94 -4.74 28.90
C MET A 68 16.30 -6.21 28.64
N GLY A 69 17.60 -6.50 28.60
CA GLY A 69 18.11 -7.87 28.44
C GLY A 69 17.88 -8.76 29.68
N PRO A 70 17.98 -10.08 29.51
CA PRO A 70 17.83 -11.03 30.62
C PRO A 70 18.90 -10.78 31.71
N THR A 71 18.46 -10.77 32.98
CA THR A 71 19.30 -10.43 34.13
C THR A 71 18.94 -11.28 35.35
N ASN A 72 19.97 -11.68 36.11
CA ASN A 72 19.81 -12.46 37.35
C ASN A 72 19.54 -11.57 38.58
N ASN A 73 19.69 -10.25 38.45
CA ASN A 73 19.45 -9.32 39.55
C ASN A 73 17.94 -9.05 39.74
N ASN A 74 17.44 -9.22 40.96
CA ASN A 74 16.02 -9.09 41.28
C ASN A 74 15.46 -7.68 41.07
N PHE A 75 16.26 -6.63 41.29
CA PHE A 75 15.87 -5.25 41.03
C PHE A 75 15.58 -5.03 39.55
N TYR A 76 16.51 -5.42 38.68
CA TYR A 76 16.35 -5.29 37.23
C TYR A 76 15.26 -6.23 36.69
N ARG A 77 15.06 -7.42 37.27
CA ARG A 77 13.89 -8.27 36.93
C ARG A 77 12.56 -7.60 37.27
N ARG A 78 12.47 -6.92 38.43
CA ARG A 78 11.26 -6.19 38.81
C ARG A 78 11.03 -5.00 37.89
N LEU A 79 12.09 -4.27 37.54
CA LEU A 79 12.04 -3.16 36.60
C LEU A 79 11.64 -3.61 35.20
N ASP A 80 12.22 -4.70 34.68
CA ASP A 80 11.85 -5.32 33.40
C ASP A 80 10.37 -5.74 33.38
N ARG A 81 9.87 -6.39 34.44
CA ARG A 81 8.43 -6.72 34.54
C ARG A 81 7.53 -5.49 34.52
N LEU A 82 7.97 -4.39 35.13
CA LEU A 82 7.21 -3.15 35.19
C LEU A 82 7.28 -2.41 33.86
N HIS A 83 8.47 -2.33 33.24
CA HIS A 83 8.68 -1.85 31.88
C HIS A 83 7.78 -2.61 30.92
N ARG A 84 7.87 -3.95 30.86
CA ARG A 84 7.00 -4.79 30.02
C ARG A 84 5.51 -4.62 30.28
N ARG A 85 5.10 -4.17 31.47
CA ARG A 85 3.68 -3.92 31.78
C ARG A 85 3.25 -2.55 31.29
N VAL A 86 4.11 -1.55 31.42
CA VAL A 86 3.87 -0.15 31.02
C VAL A 86 4.01 -0.01 29.51
N THR A 87 5.03 -0.63 28.92
CA THR A 87 5.28 -0.69 27.48
C THR A 87 4.56 -1.87 26.82
N ARG A 88 3.60 -2.50 27.52
CA ARG A 88 2.78 -3.54 26.91
C ARG A 88 1.82 -2.88 25.93
N GLU A 89 2.23 -2.75 24.68
CA GLU A 89 1.28 -2.56 23.60
C GLU A 89 0.50 -3.88 23.49
N VAL A 90 -0.78 -3.83 23.85
CA VAL A 90 -1.68 -4.94 23.54
C VAL A 90 -1.90 -4.84 22.04
N PRO A 91 -1.42 -5.81 21.23
CA PRO A 91 -1.57 -5.72 19.79
C PRO A 91 -3.03 -5.55 19.46
N ASP A 92 -3.31 -4.52 18.69
CA ASP A 92 -4.65 -4.14 18.34
C ASP A 92 -5.29 -5.23 17.47
N PHE A 93 -6.60 -5.12 17.27
CA PHE A 93 -7.27 -6.05 16.36
C PHE A 93 -6.66 -6.01 14.96
N ILE A 94 -6.25 -4.81 14.53
CA ILE A 94 -5.61 -4.53 13.23
C ILE A 94 -4.24 -5.19 13.14
N ASP A 95 -3.40 -5.09 14.18
CA ASP A 95 -2.08 -5.73 14.18
C ASP A 95 -2.17 -7.24 13.93
N GLY A 96 -3.21 -7.88 14.49
CA GLY A 96 -3.46 -9.29 14.20
C GLY A 96 -3.96 -9.54 12.77
N ILE A 97 -4.73 -8.64 12.16
CA ILE A 97 -5.08 -8.76 10.72
C ILE A 97 -3.80 -8.65 9.87
N VAL A 98 -2.92 -7.69 10.18
CA VAL A 98 -1.66 -7.49 9.47
C VAL A 98 -0.72 -8.69 9.66
N SER A 99 -0.71 -9.31 10.85
CA SER A 99 0.01 -10.56 11.08
C SER A 99 -0.52 -11.69 10.20
N GLU A 100 -1.84 -11.93 10.17
CA GLU A 100 -2.43 -12.99 9.33
C GLU A 100 -2.23 -12.72 7.83
N LEU A 101 -2.24 -11.45 7.41
CA LEU A 101 -1.88 -11.05 6.03
C LEU A 101 -0.43 -11.41 5.70
N ARG A 102 0.50 -11.21 6.64
CA ARG A 102 1.90 -11.61 6.46
C ARG A 102 2.04 -13.13 6.34
N ASP A 103 1.33 -13.86 7.19
CA ASP A 103 1.39 -15.33 7.25
C ASP A 103 0.72 -16.01 6.05
N SER A 104 -0.18 -15.31 5.35
CA SER A 104 -0.81 -15.80 4.11
C SER A 104 0.16 -15.92 2.91
N GLY A 105 1.41 -15.48 3.07
CA GLY A 105 2.50 -15.67 2.09
C GLY A 105 2.31 -14.90 0.78
N VAL A 106 1.46 -13.88 0.75
CA VAL A 106 1.30 -13.00 -0.41
C VAL A 106 2.58 -12.20 -0.68
N GLY A 107 2.81 -11.87 -1.96
CA GLY A 107 3.95 -11.04 -2.36
C GLY A 107 3.90 -9.65 -1.70
N ARG A 108 5.07 -9.03 -1.49
CA ARG A 108 5.22 -7.77 -0.75
C ARG A 108 4.30 -6.65 -1.23
N ILE A 109 4.11 -6.51 -2.54
CA ILE A 109 3.24 -5.49 -3.14
C ILE A 109 1.77 -5.73 -2.77
N ALA A 110 1.33 -7.00 -2.80
CA ALA A 110 -0.04 -7.35 -2.46
C ALA A 110 -0.29 -7.23 -0.95
N PHE A 111 0.71 -7.56 -0.14
CA PHE A 111 0.68 -7.33 1.31
C PHE A 111 0.51 -5.84 1.64
N ALA A 112 1.34 -4.96 1.05
CA ALA A 112 1.26 -3.51 1.27
C ALA A 112 -0.11 -2.95 0.87
N ALA A 113 -0.59 -3.28 -0.34
CA ALA A 113 -1.89 -2.81 -0.82
C ALA A 113 -3.08 -3.35 0.02
N ALA A 114 -2.99 -4.59 0.52
CA ALA A 114 -4.00 -5.14 1.42
C ALA A 114 -3.95 -4.48 2.81
N GLY A 115 -2.76 -4.13 3.31
CA GLY A 115 -2.57 -3.34 4.52
C GLY A 115 -3.22 -1.96 4.39
N GLU A 116 -2.96 -1.24 3.30
CA GLU A 116 -3.58 0.06 3.01
C GLU A 116 -5.12 -0.01 3.01
N ILE A 117 -5.71 -1.07 2.45
CA ILE A 117 -7.17 -1.28 2.50
C ILE A 117 -7.66 -1.39 3.95
N ILE A 118 -6.94 -2.13 4.80
CA ILE A 118 -7.34 -2.34 6.20
C ILE A 118 -7.17 -1.06 7.02
N GLU A 119 -6.07 -0.35 6.86
CA GLU A 119 -5.79 0.91 7.55
C GLU A 119 -6.77 2.01 7.15
N ALA A 120 -7.05 2.16 5.84
CA ALA A 120 -8.06 3.10 5.35
C ALA A 120 -9.48 2.74 5.82
N ALA A 121 -9.77 1.46 6.02
CA ALA A 121 -11.06 1.05 6.58
C ALA A 121 -11.17 1.38 8.08
N ASP A 122 -10.11 1.12 8.84
CA ASP A 122 -10.10 1.34 10.29
C ASP A 122 -10.10 2.83 10.66
N SER A 123 -9.42 3.67 9.87
CA SER A 123 -9.40 5.13 10.03
C SER A 123 -10.80 5.76 9.95
N LYS A 124 -11.68 5.23 9.10
CA LYS A 124 -13.08 5.66 8.99
C LYS A 124 -13.96 5.09 10.09
N GLU A 125 -13.82 3.80 10.34
CA GLU A 125 -14.64 3.12 11.33
C GLU A 125 -13.89 1.93 11.93
N THR A 126 -13.72 1.97 13.25
CA THR A 126 -12.98 0.94 13.99
C THR A 126 -13.49 -0.48 13.67
N LEU A 127 -12.69 -1.28 12.98
CA LEU A 127 -13.07 -2.64 12.55
C LEU A 127 -13.31 -3.55 13.75
N SER A 128 -12.60 -3.28 14.84
CA SER A 128 -12.79 -3.86 16.17
C SER A 128 -14.26 -3.85 16.62
N ARG A 129 -15.04 -2.81 16.31
CA ARG A 129 -16.46 -2.73 16.71
C ARG A 129 -17.37 -3.61 15.85
N LYS A 130 -17.03 -3.82 14.57
CA LYS A 130 -17.83 -4.64 13.64
C LYS A 130 -17.61 -6.14 13.78
N ARG A 131 -16.56 -6.56 14.51
CA ARG A 131 -16.21 -7.97 14.74
C ARG A 131 -17.37 -8.83 15.26
N HIS A 132 -18.25 -8.26 16.09
CA HIS A 132 -19.36 -9.00 16.74
C HIS A 132 -20.54 -9.31 15.81
N LYS A 133 -20.56 -8.77 14.57
CA LYS A 133 -21.62 -9.03 13.59
C LYS A 133 -21.40 -10.30 12.77
N MET A 134 -20.26 -10.97 12.96
CA MET A 134 -19.91 -12.24 12.31
C MET A 134 -20.42 -13.42 13.15
N ARG A 135 -20.83 -14.51 12.48
CA ARG A 135 -21.35 -15.70 13.18
C ARG A 135 -20.26 -16.38 14.00
N GLY A 136 -19.01 -16.34 13.53
CA GLY A 136 -17.89 -17.05 14.16
C GLY A 136 -18.00 -18.56 14.01
N SER A 137 -17.02 -19.27 14.54
CA SER A 137 -17.04 -20.73 14.65
C SER A 137 -17.65 -21.13 16.01
N PRO A 138 -18.85 -21.75 16.05
CA PRO A 138 -19.51 -22.08 17.31
C PRO A 138 -18.68 -23.06 18.15
N GLY A 139 -18.51 -22.78 19.44
CA GLY A 139 -17.82 -23.66 20.39
C GLY A 139 -16.29 -23.50 20.47
N THR A 140 -15.72 -22.49 19.81
CA THR A 140 -14.28 -22.20 19.84
C THR A 140 -13.88 -21.30 21.02
N SER A 141 -12.60 -21.28 21.37
CA SER A 141 -12.10 -20.40 22.45
C SER A 141 -12.23 -18.92 22.05
N LYS A 142 -12.17 -18.00 23.04
CA LYS A 142 -12.21 -16.55 22.75
C LYS A 142 -11.05 -16.10 21.86
N GLU A 143 -9.90 -16.76 21.96
CA GLU A 143 -8.71 -16.46 21.17
C GLU A 143 -8.90 -16.94 19.72
N ASP A 144 -9.42 -18.15 19.54
CA ASP A 144 -9.72 -18.70 18.21
C ASP A 144 -10.80 -17.89 17.48
N ASP A 145 -11.85 -17.44 18.18
CA ASP A 145 -12.89 -16.58 17.58
C ASP A 145 -12.33 -15.20 17.20
N ARG A 146 -11.35 -14.66 17.96
CA ARG A 146 -10.66 -13.42 17.57
C ARG A 146 -9.83 -13.64 16.31
N LEU A 147 -9.04 -14.70 16.28
CA LEU A 147 -8.15 -15.05 15.17
C LEU A 147 -8.93 -15.38 13.90
N TYR A 148 -10.03 -16.12 14.00
CA TYR A 148 -10.98 -16.34 12.89
C TYR A 148 -11.46 -15.02 12.28
N ARG A 149 -11.87 -14.06 13.11
CA ARG A 149 -12.36 -12.77 12.63
C ARG A 149 -11.25 -11.94 11.99
N GLN A 150 -10.02 -12.03 12.48
CA GLN A 150 -8.86 -11.38 11.88
C GLN A 150 -8.57 -11.96 10.48
N ARG A 151 -8.59 -13.30 10.36
CA ARG A 151 -8.47 -14.00 9.08
C ARG A 151 -9.57 -13.63 8.09
N ILE A 152 -10.79 -13.43 8.55
CA ILE A 152 -11.88 -12.96 7.68
C ILE A 152 -11.57 -11.58 7.08
N TYR A 153 -11.14 -10.62 7.89
CA TYR A 153 -10.80 -9.29 7.37
C TYR A 153 -9.59 -9.33 6.44
N ALA A 154 -8.56 -10.12 6.79
CA ALA A 154 -7.40 -10.35 5.93
C ALA A 154 -7.81 -10.93 4.57
N ALA A 155 -8.56 -12.03 4.57
CA ALA A 155 -9.05 -12.67 3.35
C ALA A 155 -9.99 -11.76 2.55
N ALA A 156 -10.82 -10.94 3.22
CA ALA A 156 -11.71 -9.99 2.56
C ALA A 156 -10.92 -8.87 1.85
N ALA A 157 -9.86 -8.34 2.47
CA ALA A 157 -8.98 -7.35 1.85
C ALA A 157 -8.24 -7.94 0.64
N LEU A 158 -7.72 -9.17 0.75
CA LEU A 158 -7.11 -9.86 -0.38
C LEU A 158 -8.10 -10.15 -1.50
N LEU A 159 -9.32 -10.60 -1.18
CA LEU A 159 -10.38 -10.79 -2.18
C LEU A 159 -10.72 -9.49 -2.89
N LEU A 160 -10.78 -8.38 -2.16
CA LEU A 160 -11.01 -7.07 -2.73
C LEU A 160 -9.88 -6.75 -3.70
N LEU A 161 -8.62 -6.81 -3.26
CA LEU A 161 -7.44 -6.54 -4.07
C LEU A 161 -7.32 -7.43 -5.33
N PHE A 162 -7.51 -8.74 -5.20
CA PHE A 162 -7.26 -9.72 -6.27
C PHE A 162 -8.42 -9.92 -7.23
N GLN A 163 -9.65 -9.57 -6.84
CA GLN A 163 -10.76 -9.44 -7.79
C GLN A 163 -10.37 -8.47 -8.93
N TYR A 164 -9.69 -7.37 -8.60
CA TYR A 164 -9.23 -6.40 -9.59
C TYR A 164 -8.09 -6.92 -10.45
N ARG A 165 -7.16 -7.70 -9.87
CA ARG A 165 -6.01 -8.26 -10.60
C ARG A 165 -6.33 -9.56 -11.36
N ARG A 166 -7.57 -10.05 -11.32
CA ARG A 166 -7.99 -11.36 -11.88
C ARG A 166 -7.14 -12.54 -11.39
N GLN A 167 -6.64 -12.45 -10.17
CA GLN A 167 -5.75 -13.46 -9.55
C GLN A 167 -6.41 -14.06 -8.29
N GLU A 168 -7.68 -14.47 -8.42
CA GLU A 168 -8.45 -14.93 -7.25
C GLU A 168 -8.04 -16.33 -6.76
N SER A 169 -7.36 -17.13 -7.58
CA SER A 169 -7.07 -18.55 -7.30
C SER A 169 -6.34 -18.76 -5.98
N ARG A 170 -5.39 -17.88 -5.64
CA ARG A 170 -4.64 -17.97 -4.36
C ARG A 170 -5.51 -17.64 -3.15
N VAL A 171 -6.45 -16.71 -3.28
CA VAL A 171 -7.33 -16.33 -2.17
C VAL A 171 -8.36 -17.42 -1.89
N HIS A 172 -8.86 -18.08 -2.93
CA HIS A 172 -9.77 -19.23 -2.79
C HIS A 172 -9.11 -20.41 -2.07
N LEU A 173 -7.80 -20.63 -2.27
CA LEU A 173 -7.04 -21.62 -1.49
C LEU A 173 -6.95 -21.23 -0.01
N LEU A 174 -6.59 -19.97 0.29
CA LEU A 174 -6.52 -19.46 1.67
C LEU A 174 -7.86 -19.55 2.41
N ILE A 175 -8.98 -19.29 1.72
CA ILE A 175 -10.32 -19.44 2.30
C ILE A 175 -10.59 -20.87 2.76
N GLY A 176 -10.11 -21.86 1.99
CA GLY A 176 -10.21 -23.28 2.35
C GLY A 176 -9.27 -23.65 3.51
N GLU A 177 -8.01 -23.22 3.47
CA GLU A 177 -7.01 -23.50 4.51
C GLU A 177 -7.41 -22.92 5.88
N TRP A 178 -8.04 -21.74 5.88
CA TRP A 178 -8.49 -21.06 7.09
C TRP A 178 -9.91 -21.42 7.52
N ASP A 179 -10.60 -22.31 6.80
CA ASP A 179 -11.98 -22.74 7.06
C ASP A 179 -12.95 -21.57 7.28
N LEU A 180 -12.91 -20.58 6.37
CA LEU A 180 -13.68 -19.35 6.52
C LEU A 180 -15.13 -19.49 6.04
N ASN A 181 -16.09 -18.99 6.82
CA ASN A 181 -17.48 -18.95 6.40
C ASN A 181 -17.70 -17.92 5.27
N LYS A 182 -18.18 -18.41 4.13
CA LYS A 182 -18.48 -17.58 2.94
C LYS A 182 -19.41 -16.40 3.23
N GLN A 183 -20.40 -16.56 4.11
CA GLN A 183 -21.34 -15.47 4.45
C GLN A 183 -20.65 -14.34 5.22
N ASP A 184 -19.80 -14.69 6.18
CA ASP A 184 -19.07 -13.70 6.97
C ASP A 184 -18.03 -13.00 6.10
N LEU A 185 -17.39 -13.72 5.19
CA LEU A 185 -16.46 -13.17 4.20
C LEU A 185 -17.12 -12.16 3.26
N ILE A 186 -18.31 -12.48 2.72
CA ILE A 186 -19.09 -11.55 1.88
C ILE A 186 -19.47 -10.29 2.66
N LYS A 187 -19.87 -10.43 3.93
CA LYS A 187 -20.19 -9.28 4.78
C LYS A 187 -18.97 -8.41 5.03
N ALA A 188 -17.84 -9.01 5.40
CA ALA A 188 -16.60 -8.28 5.65
C ALA A 188 -16.11 -7.54 4.40
N LYS A 189 -16.14 -8.21 3.24
CA LYS A 189 -15.82 -7.59 1.94
C LYS A 189 -16.71 -6.40 1.63
N LYS A 190 -18.03 -6.52 1.83
CA LYS A 190 -18.96 -5.39 1.64
C LYS A 190 -18.66 -4.22 2.57
N VAL A 191 -18.36 -4.51 3.83
CA VAL A 191 -17.97 -3.47 4.81
C VAL A 191 -16.70 -2.74 4.35
N LEU A 192 -15.65 -3.48 3.99
CA LEU A 192 -14.40 -2.89 3.50
C LEU A 192 -14.63 -2.07 2.22
N TRP A 193 -15.37 -2.59 1.25
CA TRP A 193 -15.66 -1.87 0.01
C TRP A 193 -16.38 -0.54 0.26
N ILE A 194 -17.41 -0.53 1.12
CA ILE A 194 -18.15 0.70 1.44
C ILE A 194 -17.23 1.74 2.10
N LEU A 195 -16.35 1.30 3.00
CA LEU A 195 -15.44 2.20 3.70
C LEU A 195 -14.36 2.74 2.76
N VAL A 196 -13.76 1.90 1.93
CA VAL A 196 -12.50 2.23 1.25
C VAL A 196 -12.70 2.76 -0.18
N ARG A 197 -13.85 2.49 -0.83
CA ARG A 197 -14.12 2.85 -2.24
C ARG A 197 -13.88 4.33 -2.58
N SER A 198 -14.11 5.25 -1.64
CA SER A 198 -13.94 6.69 -1.87
C SER A 198 -12.51 7.19 -1.61
N GLU A 199 -11.65 6.40 -0.97
CA GLU A 199 -10.30 6.83 -0.59
C GLU A 199 -9.23 6.28 -1.52
N LEU A 200 -9.39 5.05 -1.98
CA LEU A 200 -8.43 4.44 -2.88
C LEU A 200 -8.93 4.64 -4.31
N SER A 201 -8.40 5.66 -4.99
CA SER A 201 -8.74 6.03 -6.37
C SER A 201 -8.55 4.87 -7.36
N TRP A 202 -7.58 4.00 -7.09
CA TRP A 202 -7.33 2.77 -7.85
C TRP A 202 -8.40 1.68 -7.65
N LEU A 203 -9.26 1.80 -6.62
CA LEU A 203 -10.48 1.01 -6.46
C LEU A 203 -11.70 1.64 -7.16
N THR A 204 -11.71 2.97 -7.34
CA THR A 204 -12.90 3.70 -7.83
C THR A 204 -13.07 3.59 -9.34
N ASN A 205 -11.98 3.57 -10.12
CA ASN A 205 -12.00 3.36 -11.57
C ASN A 205 -12.23 1.89 -11.98
N ALA A 206 -12.31 1.00 -11.00
CA ALA A 206 -12.24 -0.43 -11.24
C ALA A 206 -13.53 -1.05 -11.79
N ASP A 207 -14.69 -0.41 -11.63
CA ASP A 207 -15.95 -0.92 -12.18
C ASP A 207 -15.97 -0.76 -13.72
N GLU A 208 -15.54 0.40 -14.20
CA GLU A 208 -15.31 0.72 -15.62
C GLU A 208 -14.28 -0.24 -16.25
N ASP A 209 -13.16 -0.47 -15.57
CA ASP A 209 -12.10 -1.34 -16.05
C ASP A 209 -12.48 -2.83 -15.98
N GLU A 210 -13.29 -3.27 -15.01
CA GLU A 210 -13.80 -4.65 -14.92
C GLU A 210 -14.78 -4.94 -16.06
N VAL A 211 -15.68 -4.00 -16.37
CA VAL A 211 -16.58 -4.08 -17.53
C VAL A 211 -15.79 -4.10 -18.83
N ARG A 212 -14.82 -3.20 -19.00
CA ARG A 212 -13.97 -3.10 -20.20
C ARG A 212 -13.12 -4.35 -20.40
N ALA A 213 -12.51 -4.87 -19.34
CA ALA A 213 -11.70 -6.08 -19.42
C ALA A 213 -12.56 -7.33 -19.67
N ARG A 214 -13.82 -7.39 -19.16
CA ARG A 214 -14.75 -8.49 -19.49
C ARG A 214 -15.17 -8.42 -20.95
N ALA A 215 -15.48 -7.23 -21.46
CA ALA A 215 -15.79 -7.03 -22.87
C ALA A 215 -14.63 -7.49 -23.76
N ASN A 216 -13.38 -7.20 -23.39
CA ASN A 216 -12.19 -7.63 -24.12
C ASN A 216 -11.99 -9.16 -24.09
N ASP A 217 -12.18 -9.82 -22.94
CA ASP A 217 -12.08 -11.29 -22.84
C ASP A 217 -13.17 -11.99 -23.66
N ILE A 218 -14.41 -11.48 -23.61
CA ILE A 218 -15.52 -11.98 -24.43
C ILE A 218 -15.20 -11.78 -25.92
N ALA A 219 -14.69 -10.61 -26.30
CA ALA A 219 -14.30 -10.34 -27.69
C ALA A 219 -13.22 -11.32 -28.18
N LEU A 220 -12.19 -11.59 -27.36
CA LEU A 220 -11.14 -12.54 -27.69
C LEU A 220 -11.68 -13.97 -27.86
N ARG A 221 -12.57 -14.42 -26.97
CA ARG A 221 -13.18 -15.75 -27.08
C ARG A 221 -14.05 -15.84 -28.33
N LEU A 222 -14.82 -14.81 -28.64
CA LEU A 222 -15.63 -14.75 -29.86
C LEU A 222 -14.76 -14.76 -31.13
N THR A 223 -13.57 -14.15 -31.12
CA THR A 223 -12.64 -14.26 -32.26
C THR A 223 -12.08 -15.66 -32.41
N VAL A 224 -11.73 -16.33 -31.29
CA VAL A 224 -11.26 -17.73 -31.33
C VAL A 224 -12.35 -18.67 -31.85
N TYR A 225 -13.60 -18.50 -31.39
CA TYR A 225 -14.73 -19.29 -31.90
C TYR A 225 -14.99 -19.03 -33.39
N ARG A 226 -14.85 -17.77 -33.84
CA ARG A 226 -14.98 -17.42 -35.25
C ARG A 226 -13.92 -18.12 -36.09
N ASP A 227 -12.64 -18.05 -35.70
CA ASP A 227 -11.55 -18.65 -36.46
C ASP A 227 -11.69 -20.17 -36.53
N HIS A 228 -12.16 -20.80 -35.44
CA HIS A 228 -12.48 -22.21 -35.41
C HIS A 228 -13.65 -22.57 -36.35
N LEU A 229 -14.72 -21.76 -36.37
CA LEU A 229 -15.87 -21.98 -37.26
C LEU A 229 -15.53 -21.73 -38.73
N VAL A 230 -14.71 -20.72 -39.05
CA VAL A 230 -14.17 -20.50 -40.41
C VAL A 230 -13.32 -21.70 -40.87
N SER A 231 -12.66 -22.38 -39.93
CA SER A 231 -11.87 -23.58 -40.21
C SER A 231 -12.72 -24.84 -40.42
N MET A 232 -13.97 -24.87 -39.95
CA MET A 232 -14.85 -26.05 -40.03
C MET A 232 -16.02 -25.90 -41.03
N GLU A 233 -16.49 -24.69 -41.32
CA GLU A 233 -17.62 -24.41 -42.23
C GLU A 233 -17.35 -23.19 -43.13
N ASP A 234 -17.99 -23.18 -44.31
CA ASP A 234 -17.91 -22.10 -45.29
C ASP A 234 -18.25 -20.72 -44.66
N ARG A 235 -17.49 -19.69 -45.07
CA ARG A 235 -17.37 -18.34 -44.47
C ARG A 235 -18.68 -17.64 -44.03
N VAL A 236 -19.84 -18.03 -44.55
CA VAL A 236 -21.14 -17.37 -44.38
C VAL A 236 -21.69 -17.49 -42.94
N THR A 237 -21.51 -18.62 -42.24
CA THR A 237 -21.96 -18.79 -40.85
C THR A 237 -21.09 -18.03 -39.84
N ALA A 238 -19.78 -17.93 -40.10
CA ALA A 238 -18.83 -17.22 -39.24
C ALA A 238 -19.05 -15.69 -39.15
N PHE A 239 -19.55 -15.06 -40.22
CA PHE A 239 -19.87 -13.63 -40.22
C PHE A 239 -21.17 -13.30 -39.48
N ALA A 240 -22.11 -14.23 -39.37
CA ALA A 240 -23.37 -14.03 -38.65
C ALA A 240 -23.17 -13.84 -37.13
N ILE A 241 -22.18 -14.52 -36.53
CA ILE A 241 -21.83 -14.38 -35.10
C ILE A 241 -21.22 -12.99 -34.82
N HIS A 242 -20.55 -12.38 -35.80
CA HIS A 242 -19.94 -11.05 -35.66
C HIS A 242 -20.95 -9.90 -35.83
N GLY A 243 -22.13 -10.15 -36.41
CA GLY A 243 -23.22 -9.17 -36.51
C GLY A 243 -23.83 -8.76 -35.16
N VAL A 244 -23.63 -9.56 -34.11
CA VAL A 244 -24.08 -9.26 -32.74
C VAL A 244 -23.22 -8.17 -32.08
N ARG A 245 -22.00 -7.92 -32.59
CA ARG A 245 -21.08 -6.88 -32.10
C ARG A 245 -21.65 -5.46 -32.22
N HIS A 246 -22.53 -5.20 -33.19
CA HIS A 246 -23.13 -3.88 -33.40
C HIS A 246 -24.42 -3.63 -32.60
N ARG A 247 -24.85 -4.57 -31.73
CA ARG A 247 -26.04 -4.39 -30.87
C ARG A 247 -25.72 -4.28 -29.38
N ILE A 248 -24.45 -4.36 -29.00
CA ILE A 248 -24.04 -4.03 -27.63
C ILE A 248 -23.76 -2.52 -27.64
N PRO A 249 -24.51 -1.70 -26.88
CA PRO A 249 -24.28 -0.27 -26.85
C PRO A 249 -22.85 -0.02 -26.36
N GLN A 250 -22.08 0.69 -27.19
CA GLN A 250 -20.86 1.33 -26.74
C GLN A 250 -21.29 2.41 -25.75
N ALA A 251 -20.86 2.28 -24.50
CA ALA A 251 -20.99 3.33 -23.52
C ALA A 251 -19.99 4.43 -23.91
N ASP A 252 -20.50 5.42 -24.64
CA ASP A 252 -19.80 6.67 -24.93
C ASP A 252 -20.11 7.68 -23.81
N GLY A 253 -19.07 8.23 -23.19
CA GLY A 253 -19.10 9.48 -22.42
C GLY A 253 -19.24 9.36 -20.91
#